data_AF-M1CWX5-F1
#
_entry.id   AF-M1CWX5-F1
#
_cell.length_a   1.000
_cell.length_b   1.000
_cell.length_c   1.000
_cell.angle_alpha   90.00
_cell.angle_beta   90.00
_cell.angle_gamma   90.00
#
_symmetry.space_group_name_H-M   'P 1'
#
loop_
_entity.id
_entity.type
_entity.pdbx_description
1 polymer ?
#
loop_
_entity_poly.entity_id
_entity_poly.type
_entity_poly.pdbx_seq_one_letter_code
_entity_poly.pdbx_strand_id
1 'polypeptide(L)' 'MICNGNLKCYSITFSRVCENIPIVLCGNKVDVKNRQVKAKQVTFHRKKNLQYYEISAKSNYNFEKPFLYLARKLAG' A
#
# COMPACT_ATOMS: atom_id res chain seq x y z
N MET A 1 -12.45 -2.42 -1.16
CA MET A 1 -13.17 -1.71 -0.10
C MET A 1 -12.40 -1.97 1.19
N ILE A 2 -11.27 -1.29 1.38
CA ILE A 2 -10.52 -1.40 2.64
C ILE A 2 -10.84 -0.13 3.40
N CYS A 3 -11.85 -0.23 4.27
CA CYS A 3 -12.19 0.79 5.22
C CYS A 3 -10.98 1.04 6.14
N ASN A 4 -10.73 2.29 6.48
CA ASN A 4 -9.61 2.75 7.32
C ASN A 4 -9.41 1.93 8.63
N GLY A 5 -10.45 1.24 9.13
CA GLY A 5 -10.36 0.35 10.29
C GLY A 5 -9.52 -0.92 10.07
N ASN A 6 -9.60 -1.56 8.90
CA ASN A 6 -8.91 -2.83 8.66
C ASN A 6 -7.40 -2.64 8.39
N LEU A 7 -7.00 -1.48 7.86
CA LEU A 7 -5.58 -1.17 7.61
C LEU A 7 -4.77 -1.06 8.91
N LYS A 8 -5.38 -0.47 9.94
CA LYS A 8 -4.79 -0.41 11.29
C LYS A 8 -4.58 -1.80 11.88
N CYS A 9 -5.59 -2.66 11.80
CA CYS A 9 -5.51 -4.02 12.35
C CYS A 9 -4.41 -4.84 11.65
N TYR A 10 -4.39 -4.83 10.31
CA TYR A 10 -3.38 -5.56 9.54
C TYR A 10 -1.95 -5.10 9.85
N SER A 11 -1.74 -3.78 9.99
CA SER A 11 -0.43 -3.24 10.36
C SER A 11 0.00 -3.65 11.77
N ILE A 12 -0.91 -3.72 12.74
CA ILE A 12 -0.56 -4.11 14.12
C ILE A 12 -0.20 -5.58 14.17
N THR A 13 -0.96 -6.45 13.50
CA THR A 13 -0.67 -7.89 13.47
C THR A 13 0.64 -8.17 12.73
N PHE A 14 0.89 -7.47 11.62
CA PHE A 14 2.10 -7.68 10.82
C PHE A 14 3.36 -7.10 11.49
N SER A 15 3.29 -5.90 12.08
CA SER A 15 4.42 -5.30 12.81
C SER A 15 4.85 -6.10 14.05
N ARG A 16 3.97 -6.96 14.61
CA ARG A 16 4.32 -7.86 15.72
C ARG A 16 5.09 -9.10 15.27
N VAL A 17 4.98 -9.49 14.00
CA VAL A 17 5.57 -10.73 13.47
C VAL A 17 6.85 -10.44 12.68
N CYS A 18 6.91 -9.29 12.00
CA CYS A 18 8.01 -8.94 11.10
C CYS A 18 8.48 -7.50 11.36
N GLU A 19 9.52 -7.32 12.17
CA GLU A 19 10.01 -5.98 12.55
C GLU A 19 10.86 -5.30 11.47
N ASN A 20 11.50 -6.05 10.56
CA ASN A 20 12.50 -5.50 9.61
C ASN A 20 12.20 -5.72 8.13
N ILE A 21 11.00 -6.19 7.77
CA ILE A 21 10.66 -6.47 6.37
C ILE A 21 10.16 -5.18 5.69
N PRO A 22 10.63 -4.83 4.48
CA PRO A 22 10.11 -3.68 3.75
C PRO A 22 8.63 -3.91 3.38
N ILE A 23 7.77 -2.95 3.74
CA ILE A 23 6.31 -3.01 3.48
C ILE A 23 5.92 -1.89 2.52
N VAL A 24 5.03 -2.22 1.58
CA VAL A 24 4.43 -1.26 0.64
C VAL A 24 2.92 -1.30 0.78
N LEU A 25 2.31 -0.11 0.86
CA LEU A 25 0.86 0.05 0.85
C LEU A 25 0.37 0.23 -0.58
N CYS A 26 -0.50 -0.66 -1.05
CA CYS A 26 -1.05 -0.60 -2.39
C CYS A 26 -2.54 -0.22 -2.37
N GLY A 27 -2.89 0.91 -2.97
CA GLY A 27 -4.26 1.31 -3.24
C GLY A 27 -4.74 0.74 -4.58
N ASN A 28 -5.34 -0.45 -4.56
CA ASN A 28 -5.84 -1.11 -5.77
C ASN A 28 -7.16 -0.50 -6.30
N LYS A 29 -7.45 -0.73 -7.59
CA LYS A 29 -8.67 -0.33 -8.32
C LYS A 29 -8.79 1.18 -8.58
N VAL A 30 -7.68 1.83 -8.92
CA VAL A 30 -7.67 3.28 -9.25
C VAL A 30 -8.45 3.60 -10.54
N ASP A 31 -8.72 2.60 -11.38
CA ASP A 31 -9.51 2.71 -12.62
C ASP A 31 -11.02 2.96 -12.38
N VAL A 32 -11.51 2.78 -11.16
CA VAL A 32 -12.93 2.99 -10.83
C VAL A 32 -13.22 4.49 -10.65
N LYS A 33 -14.08 5.06 -11.49
CA LYS A 33 -14.47 6.49 -11.46
C LYS A 33 -15.07 6.91 -10.10
N ASN A 34 -15.95 6.10 -9.51
CA ASN A 34 -16.56 6.35 -8.20
C ASN A 34 -15.76 5.72 -7.05
N ARG A 35 -14.49 6.10 -6.94
CA ARG A 35 -13.64 5.63 -5.86
C ARG A 35 -14.01 6.31 -4.54
N GLN A 36 -14.44 5.51 -3.56
CA GLN A 36 -14.84 6.01 -2.23
C GLN A 36 -13.68 6.57 -1.39
N VAL A 37 -12.47 6.04 -1.56
CA VAL A 37 -11.28 6.46 -0.79
C VAL A 37 -10.26 7.07 -1.74
N LYS A 38 -10.10 8.40 -1.72
CA LYS A 38 -9.13 9.12 -2.56
C LYS A 38 -7.72 9.04 -1.97
N ALA A 39 -6.69 9.17 -2.80
CA ALA A 39 -5.28 9.17 -2.39
C ALA A 39 -5.01 10.12 -1.20
N LYS A 40 -5.58 11.34 -1.25
CA LYS A 40 -5.42 12.38 -0.22
C LYS A 40 -5.96 11.97 1.16
N GLN A 41 -6.91 11.05 1.22
CA GLN A 41 -7.50 10.57 2.48
C GLN A 41 -6.67 9.47 3.13
N VAL A 42 -5.76 8.83 2.38
CA VAL A 42 -4.88 7.79 2.89
C VAL A 42 -3.69 8.44 3.57
N THR A 43 -3.81 8.82 4.85
CA THR A 43 -2.72 9.46 5.63
C THR A 43 -1.83 8.45 6.38
N PHE A 44 -2.22 7.17 6.38
CA PHE A 44 -1.57 6.12 7.17
C PHE A 44 -0.11 5.88 6.76
N HIS A 45 0.18 5.93 5.45
CA HIS A 45 1.52 5.73 4.91
C HIS A 45 2.53 6.72 5.51
N ARG A 46 2.14 7.99 5.67
CA ARG A 46 2.97 9.05 6.25
C ARG A 46 3.23 8.84 7.74
N LYS A 47 2.26 8.30 8.50
CA LYS A 47 2.43 8.03 9.94
C LYS A 47 3.40 6.89 10.24
N LYS A 48 3.51 5.93 9.32
CA LYS A 48 4.38 4.75 9.45
C LYS A 48 5.60 4.79 8.52
N ASN A 49 5.81 5.92 7.82
CA ASN A 49 6.85 6.11 6.81
C ASN A 49 6.89 4.99 5.75
N LEU A 50 5.72 4.47 5.38
CA LEU A 50 5.57 3.40 4.39
C LEU A 50 5.41 4.02 3.00
N GLN A 51 5.89 3.32 1.98
CA GLN A 51 5.60 3.71 0.59
C GLN A 51 4.15 3.40 0.23
N TYR A 52 3.52 4.31 -0.51
CA TYR A 52 2.15 4.16 -1.00
C TYR A 52 2.12 4.27 -2.52
N TYR A 53 1.57 3.25 -3.18
CA TYR A 53 1.34 3.26 -4.62
C TYR A 53 -0.13 3.02 -4.94
N GLU A 54 -0.64 3.81 -5.88
CA GLU A 54 -1.95 3.56 -6.48
C GLU A 54 -1.77 2.65 -7.68
N ILE A 55 -2.41 1.49 -7.62
CA ILE A 55 -2.29 0.45 -8.64
C ILE A 55 -3.66 0.09 -9.20
N SER A 56 -3.67 -0.42 -10.42
CA SER A 56 -4.81 -1.17 -10.93
C SER A 56 -4.33 -2.48 -11.50
N ALA A 57 -4.77 -3.58 -10.90
CA ALA A 57 -4.55 -4.90 -11.46
C ALA A 57 -5.33 -5.14 -12.77
N LYS A 58 -6.34 -4.31 -13.07
CA LYS A 58 -7.16 -4.46 -14.28
C LYS A 58 -6.51 -3.82 -15.50
N SER A 59 -5.94 -2.62 -15.33
CA SER A 59 -5.26 -1.89 -16.41
C SER A 59 -3.75 -1.99 -16.35
N ASN A 60 -3.20 -2.80 -15.44
CA ASN A 60 -1.76 -2.90 -15.14
C ASN A 60 -1.09 -1.56 -14.79
N TYR A 61 -1.87 -0.57 -14.36
CA TYR A 61 -1.35 0.74 -13.99
C TYR A 61 -0.48 0.65 -12.73
N ASN A 62 0.77 1.09 -12.82
CA ASN A 62 1.78 1.08 -11.76
C ASN A 62 2.01 -0.28 -11.10
N PHE A 63 1.68 -1.38 -11.77
CA PHE A 63 1.75 -2.73 -11.20
C PHE A 63 3.18 -3.11 -10.79
N GLU A 64 4.19 -2.64 -11.52
CA GLU A 64 5.59 -2.97 -11.28
C GLU A 64 6.22 -2.18 -10.13
N LYS A 65 5.70 -0.99 -9.80
CA LYS A 65 6.31 -0.08 -8.82
C LYS A 65 6.45 -0.67 -7.41
N PRO A 66 5.44 -1.37 -6.85
CA PRO A 66 5.59 -2.06 -5.58
C PRO A 66 6.71 -3.09 -5.59
N PHE A 67 6.79 -3.91 -6.65
CA PHE A 67 7.81 -4.95 -6.77
C PHE A 67 9.21 -4.37 -6.93
N LEU A 68 9.34 -3.32 -7.75
CA LEU A 68 10.61 -2.63 -7.93
C LEU A 68 11.12 -2.01 -6.62
N TYR A 69 10.24 -1.42 -5.81
CA TYR A 69 10.61 -0.88 -4.51
C TYR A 69 11.07 -1.98 -3.55
N LEU A 70 10.30 -3.07 -3.47
CA LEU A 70 10.65 -4.21 -2.62
C LEU A 70 11.98 -4.84 -3.07
N ALA A 71 12.16 -5.06 -4.37
CA ALA A 71 13.40 -5.59 -4.94
C ALA A 71 14.58 -4.70 -4.59
N ARG A 72 14.49 -3.37 -4.76
CA ARG A 72 15.55 -2.44 -4.36
C ARG A 72 15.86 -2.49 -2.86
N LYS A 73 14.83 -2.62 -2.01
CA LYS A 73 15.02 -2.69 -0.56
C LYS A 73 15.61 -4.01 -0.08
N LEU A 74 15.35 -5.10 -0.80
CA LEU A 74 15.85 -6.43 -0.47
C LEU A 74 17.20 -6.75 -1.11
N ALA A 75 17.46 -6.22 -2.31
CA ALA A 75 18.68 -6.50 -3.06
C ALA A 75 19.88 -5.62 -2.65
N GLY A 76 19.66 -4.50 -1.96
CA GLY A 76 20.71 -3.56 -1.55
C GLY A 76 20.86 -2.38 -2.50
#